data_AF-A0A6A5E976-F1
#
_entry.id   AF-A0A6A5E976-F1
#
_cell.length_a   1.000
_cell.length_b   1.000
_cell.length_c   1.000
_cell.angle_alpha   90.00
_cell.angle_beta   90.00
_cell.angle_gamma   90.00
#
_symmetry.space_group_name_H-M   'P 1'
#
loop_
_entity.id
_entity.type
_entity.pdbx_description
1 polymer ?
#
loop_
_entity_poly.entity_id
_entity_poly.type
_entity_poly.pdbx_seq_one_letter_code
_entity_poly.pdbx_strand_id
1 'polypeptide(L)'
;MGGQVSSLDEVHVVIVGGGFGGIAAAQQLKSRRISFTLIDMRDSFHHNVAALRAAVKPGFAVRTFIPYGETFGDSFVQGRVQRVDTERQTVVLQGGRVVLVHSRIGLCDPELLPSVRQEAKEVLLGKGVELLLGQKVSNLSQLQLNVTQKNTVVTTERGDKLTTDLIVCCTGGRVNAAAYASSFSGCLAADGALKVNDHMQVEGNVTMLLAMGHDDGVGQFNGLKLPRCVVALGKSRDLLLWKSWREMQQKQPI
;
A
#
# COMPACT_ATOMS: atom_id res chain seq x y z
N MET A 1 -8.00 -50.80 -5.36
CA MET A 1 -7.21 -50.10 -4.31
C MET A 1 -7.85 -48.74 -4.11
N GLY A 2 -8.76 -48.63 -3.15
CA GLY A 2 -9.45 -47.37 -2.84
C GLY A 2 -8.54 -46.45 -2.03
N GLY A 3 -8.46 -45.18 -2.43
CA GLY A 3 -7.73 -44.17 -1.68
C GLY A 3 -8.33 -44.01 -0.29
N GLN A 4 -7.50 -44.16 0.74
CA GLN A 4 -7.91 -43.85 2.10
C GLN A 4 -8.30 -42.37 2.18
N VAL A 5 -9.48 -42.09 2.74
CA VAL A 5 -9.92 -40.73 3.03
C VAL A 5 -9.13 -40.27 4.25
N SER A 6 -8.21 -39.31 4.06
CA SER A 6 -7.46 -38.71 5.17
C SER A 6 -8.43 -38.08 6.17
N SER A 7 -8.32 -38.43 7.46
CA SER A 7 -9.11 -37.78 8.51
C SER A 7 -8.70 -36.32 8.63
N LEU A 8 -9.67 -35.41 8.53
CA LEU A 8 -9.44 -33.96 8.56
C LEU A 8 -9.38 -33.37 9.97
N ASP A 9 -9.64 -34.16 11.01
CA ASP A 9 -9.82 -33.70 12.38
C ASP A 9 -8.51 -33.17 13.04
N GLU A 10 -7.34 -33.43 12.46
CA GLU A 10 -6.03 -32.97 12.96
C GLU A 10 -5.25 -32.07 11.98
N VAL A 11 -5.87 -31.63 10.87
CA VAL A 11 -5.15 -30.85 9.85
C VAL A 11 -5.35 -29.35 10.07
N HIS A 12 -4.28 -28.63 10.41
CA HIS A 12 -4.24 -27.16 10.40
C HIS A 12 -3.60 -26.65 9.11
N VAL A 13 -4.33 -25.82 8.36
CA VAL A 13 -3.88 -25.29 7.07
C VAL A 13 -3.35 -23.87 7.21
N VAL A 14 -2.11 -23.61 6.80
CA VAL A 14 -1.58 -22.25 6.72
C VAL A 14 -1.68 -21.73 5.29
N ILE A 15 -2.33 -20.59 5.11
CA ILE A 15 -2.54 -19.93 3.81
C ILE A 15 -1.62 -18.70 3.77
N VAL A 16 -0.70 -18.66 2.82
CA VAL A 16 0.23 -17.54 2.64
C VAL A 16 -0.25 -16.63 1.50
N GLY A 17 -0.71 -15.44 1.87
CA GLY A 17 -1.21 -14.41 0.96
C GLY A 17 -2.74 -14.38 0.86
N GLY A 18 -3.34 -13.26 1.25
CA GLY A 18 -4.78 -12.95 1.20
C GLY A 18 -5.24 -12.34 -0.12
N GLY A 19 -4.64 -12.70 -1.25
CA GLY A 19 -5.18 -12.35 -2.56
C GLY A 19 -6.49 -13.09 -2.88
N PHE A 20 -6.99 -12.95 -4.12
CA PHE A 20 -8.20 -13.66 -4.58
C PHE A 20 -8.15 -15.18 -4.31
N GLY A 21 -7.01 -15.83 -4.59
CA GLY A 21 -6.84 -17.26 -4.36
C GLY A 21 -6.81 -17.64 -2.87
N GLY A 22 -6.09 -16.86 -2.06
CA GLY A 22 -5.98 -17.12 -0.61
C GLY A 22 -7.30 -16.93 0.12
N ILE A 23 -8.06 -15.90 -0.22
CA ILE A 23 -9.41 -15.67 0.32
C ILE A 23 -10.35 -16.80 -0.09
N ALA A 24 -10.34 -17.20 -1.37
CA ALA A 24 -11.19 -18.29 -1.83
C ALA A 24 -10.87 -19.61 -1.12
N ALA A 25 -9.59 -19.88 -0.85
CA ALA A 25 -9.16 -21.04 -0.04
C ALA A 25 -9.63 -20.91 1.41
N ALA A 26 -9.40 -19.76 2.05
CA ALA A 26 -9.78 -19.47 3.43
C ALA A 26 -11.29 -19.61 3.65
N GLN A 27 -12.12 -19.10 2.73
CA GLN A 27 -13.58 -19.23 2.79
C GLN A 27 -14.04 -20.68 2.64
N GLN A 28 -13.39 -21.47 1.78
CA GLN A 28 -13.71 -22.90 1.64
C GLN A 28 -13.33 -23.68 2.91
N LEU A 29 -12.17 -23.41 3.49
CA LEU A 29 -11.73 -24.02 4.75
C LEU A 29 -12.66 -23.63 5.90
N LYS A 30 -13.01 -22.34 6.01
CA LYS A 30 -13.99 -21.82 6.98
C LYS A 30 -15.36 -22.49 6.84
N SER A 31 -15.89 -22.61 5.62
CA SER A 31 -17.22 -23.22 5.39
C SER A 31 -17.26 -24.72 5.69
N ARG A 32 -16.13 -25.42 5.51
CA ARG A 32 -15.95 -26.82 5.88
C ARG A 32 -15.52 -27.03 7.34
N ARG A 33 -15.36 -25.94 8.12
CA ARG A 33 -14.89 -25.95 9.51
C ARG A 33 -13.52 -26.61 9.70
N ILE A 34 -12.63 -26.48 8.71
CA ILE A 34 -11.24 -26.94 8.80
C ILE A 34 -10.41 -25.83 9.45
N SER A 35 -9.54 -26.19 10.41
CA SER A 35 -8.67 -25.24 11.10
C SER A 35 -7.65 -24.62 10.14
N PHE A 36 -7.53 -23.29 10.14
CA PHE A 36 -6.57 -22.60 9.28
C PHE A 36 -6.05 -21.29 9.86
N THR A 37 -4.92 -20.83 9.34
CA THR A 37 -4.38 -19.48 9.56
C THR A 37 -4.11 -18.82 8.21
N LEU A 38 -4.72 -17.67 7.95
CA LEU A 38 -4.41 -16.80 6.82
C LEU A 38 -3.34 -15.78 7.23
N ILE A 39 -2.25 -15.73 6.48
CA ILE A 39 -1.15 -14.78 6.70
C ILE A 39 -1.06 -13.85 5.50
N ASP A 40 -1.16 -12.54 5.72
CA ASP A 40 -0.88 -11.53 4.69
C ASP A 40 -0.14 -10.34 5.30
N MET A 41 0.69 -9.67 4.50
CA MET A 41 1.41 -8.48 4.96
C MET A 41 0.48 -7.27 5.18
N ARG A 42 -0.70 -7.28 4.55
CA ARG A 42 -1.76 -6.28 4.68
C ARG A 42 -2.78 -6.74 5.72
N ASP A 43 -3.42 -5.78 6.38
CA ASP A 43 -4.56 -5.98 7.29
C ASP A 43 -5.90 -6.20 6.55
N SER A 44 -5.90 -5.97 5.24
CA SER A 44 -7.09 -5.94 4.39
C SER A 44 -6.83 -6.50 3.00
N PHE A 45 -7.86 -7.14 2.45
CA PHE A 45 -7.91 -7.51 1.05
C PHE A 45 -8.05 -6.26 0.20
N HIS A 46 -7.09 -6.07 -0.70
CA HIS A 46 -7.14 -4.97 -1.65
C HIS A 46 -7.70 -5.45 -3.00
N HIS A 47 -8.89 -4.95 -3.34
CA HIS A 47 -9.53 -5.21 -4.63
C HIS A 47 -8.89 -4.36 -5.73
N ASN A 48 -7.69 -4.75 -6.16
CA ASN A 48 -6.87 -4.03 -7.15
C ASN A 48 -7.62 -3.64 -8.44
N VAL A 49 -8.53 -4.49 -8.94
CA VAL A 49 -9.32 -4.19 -10.14
C VAL A 49 -10.16 -2.92 -9.92
N ALA A 50 -10.70 -2.73 -8.72
CA ALA A 50 -11.53 -1.58 -8.38
C ALA A 50 -10.72 -0.36 -7.92
N ALA A 51 -9.41 -0.53 -7.63
CA ALA A 51 -8.53 0.54 -7.18
C ALA A 51 -8.40 1.67 -8.19
N LEU A 52 -8.48 1.38 -9.50
CA LEU A 52 -8.45 2.42 -10.55
C LEU A 52 -9.61 3.42 -10.39
N ARG A 53 -10.75 3.00 -9.82
CA ARG A 53 -11.88 3.89 -9.55
C ARG A 53 -11.58 4.87 -8.41
N ALA A 54 -10.71 4.50 -7.49
CA ALA A 54 -10.28 5.37 -6.40
C ALA A 54 -9.48 6.59 -6.88
N ALA A 55 -8.83 6.50 -8.05
CA ALA A 55 -8.09 7.61 -8.64
C ALA A 55 -9.00 8.74 -9.18
N VAL A 56 -10.24 8.41 -9.54
CA VAL A 56 -11.18 9.34 -10.20
C VAL A 56 -12.42 9.67 -9.37
N LYS A 57 -12.63 8.98 -8.23
CA LYS A 57 -13.79 9.18 -7.36
C LYS A 57 -13.34 9.33 -5.90
N PRO A 58 -13.40 10.56 -5.34
CA PRO A 58 -13.11 10.80 -3.94
C PRO A 58 -13.91 9.87 -3.00
N GLY A 59 -13.27 9.41 -1.93
CA GLY A 59 -13.87 8.51 -0.93
C GLY A 59 -14.02 7.03 -1.37
N PHE A 60 -13.79 6.70 -2.64
CA PHE A 60 -13.99 5.32 -3.12
C PHE A 60 -12.89 4.35 -2.65
N ALA A 61 -11.69 4.87 -2.32
CA ALA A 61 -10.54 4.06 -1.88
C ALA A 61 -10.88 3.12 -0.71
N VAL A 62 -11.61 3.63 0.29
CA VAL A 62 -11.99 2.87 1.49
C VAL A 62 -12.74 1.58 1.12
N ARG A 63 -13.57 1.63 0.07
CA ARG A 63 -14.37 0.48 -0.38
C ARG A 63 -13.52 -0.62 -1.01
N THR A 64 -12.29 -0.30 -1.45
CA THR A 64 -11.39 -1.26 -2.10
C THR A 64 -10.55 -2.07 -1.12
N PHE A 65 -10.57 -1.70 0.17
CA PHE A 65 -9.91 -2.43 1.26
C PHE A 65 -10.96 -3.11 2.11
N ILE A 66 -10.95 -4.45 2.13
CA ILE A 66 -11.89 -5.26 2.91
C ILE A 66 -11.10 -5.91 4.06
N PRO A 67 -11.30 -5.50 5.33
CA PRO A 67 -10.48 -5.97 6.46
C PRO A 67 -10.54 -7.49 6.65
N TYR A 68 -9.38 -8.14 6.82
CA TYR A 68 -9.34 -9.59 7.07
C TYR A 68 -9.84 -9.95 8.47
N GLY A 69 -9.51 -9.12 9.47
CA GLY A 69 -9.88 -9.37 10.87
C GLY A 69 -11.39 -9.49 11.07
N GLU A 70 -12.18 -8.70 10.34
CA GLU A 70 -13.65 -8.77 10.39
C GLU A 70 -14.22 -10.09 9.82
N THR A 71 -13.56 -10.68 8.82
CA THR A 71 -14.02 -11.93 8.19
C THR A 71 -13.45 -13.18 8.87
N PHE A 72 -12.18 -13.14 9.28
CA PHE A 72 -11.43 -14.32 9.68
C PHE A 72 -11.05 -14.32 11.17
N GLY A 73 -11.20 -13.21 11.90
CA GLY A 73 -10.93 -13.13 13.33
C GLY A 73 -9.56 -13.68 13.70
N ASP A 74 -9.53 -14.60 14.67
CA ASP A 74 -8.30 -15.24 15.18
C ASP A 74 -7.60 -16.15 14.15
N SER A 75 -8.28 -16.52 13.06
CA SER A 75 -7.68 -17.26 11.96
C SER A 75 -6.87 -16.37 11.00
N PHE A 76 -6.67 -15.08 11.32
CA PHE A 76 -5.83 -14.16 10.54
C PHE A 76 -4.63 -13.65 11.34
N VAL A 77 -3.47 -13.64 10.71
CA VAL A 77 -2.23 -13.05 11.23
C VAL A 77 -1.67 -12.07 10.22
N GLN A 78 -1.54 -10.81 10.61
CA GLN A 78 -0.85 -9.82 9.78
C GLN A 78 0.67 -10.02 9.88
N GLY A 79 1.31 -10.30 8.76
CA GLY A 79 2.75 -10.45 8.69
C GLY A 79 3.25 -10.84 7.31
N ARG A 80 4.49 -10.47 7.01
CA ARG A 80 5.15 -10.94 5.79
C ARG A 80 5.81 -12.28 6.08
N VAL A 81 5.47 -13.33 5.34
CA VAL A 81 6.19 -14.61 5.44
C VAL A 81 7.61 -14.45 4.91
N GLN A 82 8.61 -14.81 5.72
CA GLN A 82 10.03 -14.78 5.37
C GLN A 82 10.51 -16.16 4.89
N ARG A 83 10.07 -17.23 5.57
CA ARG A 83 10.54 -18.60 5.35
C ARG A 83 9.45 -19.61 5.74
N VAL A 84 9.39 -20.73 5.03
CA VAL A 84 8.60 -21.92 5.42
C VAL A 84 9.58 -23.05 5.77
N ASP A 85 9.43 -23.62 6.95
CA ASP A 85 10.22 -24.74 7.46
C ASP A 85 9.39 -26.02 7.37
N THR A 86 9.68 -26.87 6.39
CA THR A 86 8.91 -28.09 6.13
C THR A 86 9.24 -29.22 7.10
N GLU A 87 10.45 -29.23 7.67
CA GLU A 87 10.85 -30.25 8.66
C GLU A 87 10.16 -30.00 10.00
N ARG A 88 10.11 -28.74 10.42
CA ARG A 88 9.47 -28.34 11.68
C ARG A 88 7.99 -27.98 11.53
N GLN A 89 7.47 -27.99 10.30
CA GLN A 89 6.10 -27.56 9.96
C GLN A 89 5.76 -26.17 10.50
N THR A 90 6.70 -25.21 10.37
CA THR A 90 6.51 -23.83 10.85
C THR A 90 6.63 -22.81 9.73
N VAL A 91 5.86 -21.72 9.83
CA VAL A 91 5.98 -20.55 8.96
C VAL A 91 6.61 -19.42 9.76
N VAL A 92 7.76 -18.92 9.30
CA VAL A 92 8.49 -17.84 9.94
C VAL A 92 8.12 -16.52 9.30
N LEU A 93 7.58 -15.61 10.11
CA LEU A 93 7.26 -14.24 9.69
C LEU A 93 8.51 -13.36 9.78
N GLN A 94 8.58 -12.36 8.91
CA GLN A 94 9.56 -11.30 9.00
C GLN A 94 9.30 -10.50 10.27
N GLY A 95 10.18 -10.64 11.25
CA GLY A 95 10.35 -9.61 12.28
C GLY A 95 11.03 -8.39 11.66
N GLY A 96 10.53 -7.19 11.96
CA GLY A 96 11.11 -5.95 11.46
C GLY A 96 10.74 -4.79 12.36
N ARG A 97 11.76 -4.09 12.87
CA ARG A 97 11.59 -2.83 13.59
C ARG A 97 11.65 -1.70 12.57
N VAL A 98 10.60 -0.90 12.46
CA VAL A 98 10.58 0.29 11.60
C VAL A 98 10.82 1.51 12.48
N VAL A 99 11.87 2.26 12.18
CA VAL A 99 12.20 3.51 12.88
C VAL A 99 12.07 4.67 11.91
N LEU A 100 11.24 5.66 12.22
CA LEU A 100 11.12 6.91 11.48
C LEU A 100 11.93 8.00 12.18
N VAL A 101 12.92 8.55 11.49
CA VAL A 101 13.71 9.69 11.97
C VAL A 101 13.20 10.97 11.31
N HIS A 102 12.81 11.97 12.10
CA HIS A 102 12.34 13.26 11.58
C HIS A 102 13.00 14.45 12.29
N SER A 103 13.37 15.46 11.51
CA SER A 103 14.06 16.65 11.99
C SER A 103 13.21 17.51 12.94
N ARG A 104 11.89 17.40 12.89
CA ARG A 104 10.92 18.19 13.66
C ARG A 104 10.15 17.30 14.64
N ILE A 105 9.61 17.92 15.68
CA ILE A 105 8.76 17.23 16.68
C ILE A 105 7.40 16.86 16.11
N GLY A 106 6.78 17.74 15.32
CA GLY A 106 5.50 17.44 14.69
C GLY A 106 5.69 16.86 13.30
N LEU A 107 4.99 15.75 13.02
CA LEU A 107 4.96 15.10 11.72
C LEU A 107 4.13 15.90 10.70
N CYS A 108 4.30 15.55 9.42
CA CYS A 108 3.63 16.17 8.28
C CYS A 108 3.93 17.68 8.12
N ASP A 109 3.21 18.32 7.19
CA ASP A 109 3.37 19.74 6.90
C ASP A 109 2.84 20.61 8.06
N PRO A 110 3.56 21.67 8.48
CA PRO A 110 3.07 22.63 9.47
C PRO A 110 1.76 23.34 9.10
N GLU A 111 1.42 23.45 7.82
CA GLU A 111 0.16 24.05 7.34
C GLU A 111 -1.05 23.17 7.64
N LEU A 112 -0.85 21.87 7.92
CA LEU A 112 -1.92 20.98 8.32
C LEU A 112 -2.35 21.26 9.76
N LEU A 113 -3.65 21.06 10.01
CA LEU A 113 -4.25 21.19 11.32
C LEU A 113 -3.52 20.32 12.37
N PRO A 114 -3.28 20.82 13.59
CA PRO A 114 -2.61 20.06 14.64
C PRO A 114 -3.24 18.69 14.93
N SER A 115 -4.58 18.60 14.87
CA SER A 115 -5.31 17.34 15.06
C SER A 115 -4.97 16.29 14.01
N VAL A 116 -4.83 16.67 12.73
CA VAL A 116 -4.45 15.76 11.64
C VAL A 116 -3.04 15.24 11.84
N ARG A 117 -2.12 16.11 12.27
CA ARG A 117 -0.72 15.75 12.53
C ARG A 117 -0.58 14.82 13.73
N GLN A 118 -1.42 15.02 14.74
CA GLN A 118 -1.50 14.14 15.92
C GLN A 118 -2.09 12.77 15.55
N GLU A 119 -3.18 12.73 14.78
CA GLU A 119 -3.77 11.49 14.28
C GLU A 119 -2.76 10.68 13.45
N ALA A 120 -2.03 11.33 12.54
CA ALA A 120 -1.00 10.67 11.75
C ALA A 120 0.10 10.04 12.63
N LYS A 121 0.49 10.71 13.71
CA LYS A 121 1.44 10.19 14.70
C LYS A 121 0.87 8.96 15.42
N GLU A 122 -0.37 9.03 15.87
CA GLU A 122 -1.05 7.92 16.57
C GLU A 122 -1.21 6.70 15.66
N VAL A 123 -1.57 6.89 14.40
CA VAL A 123 -1.63 5.82 13.40
C VAL A 123 -0.27 5.14 13.19
N LEU A 124 0.82 5.91 13.13
CA LEU A 124 2.17 5.34 12.99
C LEU A 124 2.58 4.52 14.22
N LEU A 125 2.32 5.04 15.42
CA LEU A 125 2.58 4.33 16.67
C LEU A 125 1.72 3.06 16.78
N GLY A 126 0.43 3.13 16.43
CA GLY A 126 -0.48 1.99 16.40
C GLY A 126 -0.08 0.92 15.38
N LYS A 127 0.68 1.29 14.34
CA LYS A 127 1.28 0.36 13.37
C LYS A 127 2.66 -0.17 13.80
N GLY A 128 3.12 0.15 15.00
CA GLY A 128 4.40 -0.34 15.55
C GLY A 128 5.63 0.39 15.02
N VAL A 129 5.48 1.62 14.50
CA VAL A 129 6.61 2.44 14.05
C VAL A 129 7.22 3.18 15.24
N GLU A 130 8.53 3.00 15.46
CA GLU A 130 9.30 3.77 16.44
C GLU A 130 9.61 5.16 15.88
N LEU A 131 9.36 6.22 16.65
CA LEU A 131 9.52 7.60 16.19
C LEU A 131 10.69 8.29 16.90
N LEU A 132 11.71 8.68 16.14
CA LEU A 132 12.83 9.50 16.60
C LEU A 132 12.69 10.92 16.04
N LEU A 133 12.07 11.80 16.83
CA LEU A 133 11.64 13.13 16.39
C LEU A 133 12.58 14.23 16.92
N GLY A 134 12.66 15.34 16.18
CA GLY A 134 13.50 16.47 16.54
C GLY A 134 15.00 16.22 16.36
N GLN A 135 15.38 15.30 15.47
CA GLN A 135 16.78 14.99 15.16
C GLN A 135 16.93 14.50 13.72
N LYS A 136 18.10 14.74 13.11
CA LYS A 136 18.43 14.21 11.78
C LYS A 136 19.44 13.08 11.87
N VAL A 137 19.60 12.40 10.74
CA VAL A 137 20.70 11.45 10.50
C VAL A 137 21.94 12.25 10.09
N SER A 138 23.03 12.11 10.85
CA SER A 138 24.26 12.88 10.65
C SER A 138 25.14 12.30 9.55
N ASN A 139 25.18 10.97 9.40
CA ASN A 139 26.01 10.28 8.40
C ASN A 139 25.27 9.95 7.09
N LEU A 140 24.16 10.64 6.78
CA LEU A 140 23.26 10.26 5.68
C LEU A 140 23.96 10.23 4.30
N SER A 141 24.92 11.13 4.05
CA SER A 141 25.67 11.20 2.79
C SER A 141 26.60 10.01 2.54
N GLN A 142 26.96 9.28 3.59
CA GLN A 142 27.86 8.13 3.54
C GLN A 142 27.10 6.80 3.40
N LEU A 143 25.76 6.84 3.51
CA LEU A 143 24.91 5.66 3.51
C LEU A 143 24.41 5.36 2.10
N GLN A 144 24.33 4.07 1.76
CA GLN A 144 23.61 3.65 0.57
C GLN A 144 22.11 3.63 0.86
N LEU A 145 21.38 4.44 0.11
CA LEU A 145 19.93 4.64 0.28
C LEU A 145 19.16 3.74 -0.67
N ASN A 146 17.99 3.26 -0.22
CA ASN A 146 17.05 2.43 -0.98
C ASN A 146 17.62 1.09 -1.48
N VAL A 147 18.69 0.61 -0.85
CA VAL A 147 19.30 -0.70 -1.10
C VAL A 147 19.37 -1.47 0.22
N THR A 148 19.04 -2.76 0.19
CA THR A 148 19.12 -3.62 1.37
C THR A 148 20.57 -4.01 1.63
N GLN A 149 21.13 -3.56 2.76
CA GLN A 149 22.47 -3.90 3.21
C GLN A 149 22.46 -4.20 4.70
N LYS A 150 22.83 -5.44 5.05
CA LYS A 150 22.75 -5.91 6.44
C LYS A 150 23.68 -5.14 7.37
N ASN A 151 23.25 -4.94 8.60
CA ASN A 151 24.04 -4.32 9.67
C ASN A 151 24.52 -2.89 9.38
N THR A 152 23.74 -2.12 8.61
CA THR A 152 24.06 -0.72 8.33
C THR A 152 23.85 0.13 9.59
N VAL A 153 24.86 0.91 9.97
CA VAL A 153 24.80 1.77 11.16
C VAL A 153 24.42 3.20 10.77
N VAL A 154 23.24 3.62 11.20
CA VAL A 154 22.73 4.99 11.09
C VAL A 154 23.02 5.72 12.39
N THR A 155 23.64 6.90 12.30
CA THR A 155 23.95 7.73 13.47
C THR A 155 23.09 8.99 13.45
N THR A 156 22.45 9.30 14.56
CA THR A 156 21.65 10.53 14.71
C THR A 156 22.54 11.70 15.13
N GLU A 157 22.06 12.93 14.97
CA GLU A 157 22.75 14.13 15.47
C GLU A 157 22.92 14.13 16.99
N ARG A 158 22.10 13.39 17.73
CA ARG A 158 22.21 13.25 19.19
C ARG A 158 23.18 12.14 19.63
N GLY A 159 23.78 11.43 18.68
CA GLY A 159 24.75 10.36 18.95
C GLY A 159 24.13 8.97 19.07
N ASP A 160 22.81 8.82 18.90
CA ASP A 160 22.18 7.50 18.90
C ASP A 160 22.65 6.69 17.68
N LYS A 161 22.91 5.40 17.89
CA LYS A 161 23.28 4.47 16.82
C LYS A 161 22.17 3.46 16.61
N LEU A 162 21.69 3.37 15.37
CA LEU A 162 20.65 2.45 14.95
C LEU A 162 21.25 1.49 13.92
N THR A 163 21.11 0.19 14.16
CA THR A 163 21.45 -0.83 13.18
C THR A 163 20.20 -1.19 12.38
N THR A 164 20.26 -1.08 11.06
CA THR A 164 19.17 -1.38 10.13
C THR A 164 19.69 -2.09 8.88
N ASP A 165 18.80 -2.78 8.17
CA ASP A 165 19.11 -3.46 6.93
C ASP A 165 18.65 -2.69 5.68
N LEU A 166 17.80 -1.67 5.84
CA LEU A 166 17.29 -0.84 4.75
C LEU A 166 17.05 0.59 5.24
N ILE A 167 17.43 1.56 4.41
CA ILE A 167 17.21 2.99 4.66
C ILE A 167 16.43 3.56 3.49
N VAL A 168 15.24 4.11 3.75
CA VAL A 168 14.44 4.80 2.74
C VAL A 168 14.48 6.30 3.02
N CYS A 169 15.08 7.06 2.12
CA CYS A 169 15.22 8.51 2.29
C CYS A 169 14.01 9.24 1.72
N CYS A 170 13.18 9.79 2.61
CA CYS A 170 11.92 10.46 2.28
C CYS A 170 11.98 11.98 2.54
N THR A 171 13.16 12.61 2.56
CA THR A 171 13.31 14.05 2.85
C THR A 171 12.92 14.97 1.69
N GLY A 172 12.29 14.41 0.64
CA GLY A 172 11.91 15.13 -0.59
C GLY A 172 13.06 15.24 -1.59
N GLY A 173 12.68 15.39 -2.87
CA GLY A 173 13.61 15.77 -3.92
C GLY A 173 13.90 17.27 -3.87
N ARG A 174 15.10 17.68 -4.27
CA ARG A 174 15.35 19.08 -4.61
C ARG A 174 14.74 19.37 -5.97
N VAL A 175 14.27 20.60 -6.20
CA VAL A 175 13.77 21.00 -7.52
C VAL A 175 14.89 20.78 -8.54
N ASN A 176 14.63 19.93 -9.54
CA ASN A 176 15.60 19.63 -10.59
C ASN A 176 15.59 20.75 -11.62
N ALA A 177 16.27 21.85 -11.30
CA ALA A 177 16.38 23.00 -12.18
C ALA A 177 17.40 22.82 -13.30
N ALA A 178 18.21 21.74 -13.29
CA ALA A 178 19.35 21.60 -14.19
C ALA A 178 18.98 21.62 -15.69
N ALA A 179 17.79 21.11 -16.03
CA ALA A 179 17.33 21.04 -17.42
C ALA A 179 16.83 22.38 -18.00
N TYR A 180 16.47 23.34 -17.16
CA TYR A 180 15.78 24.57 -17.59
C TYR A 180 16.35 25.85 -16.95
N ALA A 181 17.29 25.75 -16.01
CA ALA A 181 17.85 26.90 -15.32
C ALA A 181 18.59 27.85 -16.26
N SER A 182 19.20 27.35 -17.34
CA SER A 182 19.86 28.17 -18.35
C SER A 182 18.86 28.92 -19.23
N SER A 183 17.78 28.26 -19.65
CA SER A 183 16.78 28.80 -20.59
C SER A 183 15.70 29.66 -19.92
N PHE A 184 15.43 29.44 -18.63
CA PHE A 184 14.34 30.08 -17.88
C PHE A 184 14.83 30.75 -16.59
N SER A 185 16.10 31.14 -16.52
CA SER A 185 16.71 31.78 -15.34
C SER A 185 15.90 32.96 -14.79
N GLY A 186 15.31 33.79 -15.67
CA GLY A 186 14.45 34.91 -15.30
C GLY A 186 13.09 34.53 -14.72
N CYS A 187 12.67 33.27 -14.88
CA CYS A 187 11.39 32.73 -14.45
C CYS A 187 11.53 31.76 -13.27
N LEU A 188 12.68 31.72 -12.59
CA LEU A 188 12.89 30.87 -11.42
C LEU A 188 12.56 31.60 -10.11
N ALA A 189 11.98 30.86 -9.16
CA ALA A 189 11.84 31.23 -7.76
C ALA A 189 13.13 30.93 -6.98
N ALA A 190 13.22 31.44 -5.75
CA ALA A 190 14.42 31.34 -4.91
C ALA A 190 14.78 29.89 -4.52
N ASP A 191 13.80 28.98 -4.54
CA ASP A 191 13.96 27.54 -4.27
C ASP A 191 14.29 26.71 -5.53
N GLY A 192 14.40 27.37 -6.69
CA GLY A 192 14.68 26.75 -7.99
C GLY A 192 13.44 26.29 -8.77
N ALA A 193 12.22 26.51 -8.27
CA ALA A 193 10.98 26.23 -9.01
C ALA A 193 10.73 27.23 -10.15
N LEU A 194 10.01 26.82 -11.19
CA LEU A 194 9.52 27.74 -12.22
C LEU A 194 8.31 28.51 -11.69
N LYS A 195 8.34 29.83 -11.88
CA LYS A 195 7.19 30.70 -11.68
C LYS A 195 6.17 30.42 -12.78
N VAL A 196 4.94 30.15 -12.36
CA VAL A 196 3.82 29.89 -13.26
C VAL A 196 2.67 30.82 -12.93
N ASN A 197 1.92 31.22 -13.96
CA ASN A 197 0.69 31.98 -13.80
C ASN A 197 -0.49 31.09 -13.38
N ASP A 198 -1.68 31.69 -13.17
CA ASP A 198 -2.93 31.00 -12.80
C ASP A 198 -3.37 29.91 -13.80
N HIS A 199 -2.78 29.91 -15.01
CA HIS A 199 -3.03 28.93 -16.06
C HIS A 199 -1.93 27.85 -16.15
N MET A 200 -1.04 27.76 -15.16
CA MET A 200 0.06 26.80 -15.07
C MET A 200 1.07 26.89 -16.23
N GLN A 201 1.20 28.08 -16.83
CA GLN A 201 2.19 28.36 -17.86
C GLN A 201 3.41 29.01 -17.21
N VAL A 202 4.61 28.62 -17.65
CA VAL A 202 5.84 29.35 -17.29
C VAL A 202 5.65 30.78 -17.75
N GLU A 203 5.75 31.73 -16.82
CA GLU A 203 5.54 33.15 -17.12
C GLU A 203 6.37 33.54 -18.36
N GLY A 204 5.68 34.00 -19.42
CA GLY A 204 6.34 34.47 -20.66
C GLY A 204 6.60 33.46 -21.78
N ASN A 205 6.13 32.19 -21.73
CA ASN A 205 6.25 31.25 -22.85
C ASN A 205 4.98 30.40 -23.06
N VAL A 206 4.58 30.18 -24.33
CA VAL A 206 3.32 29.49 -24.70
C VAL A 206 3.57 28.31 -25.64
N THR A 207 3.48 27.06 -25.16
CA THR A 207 3.00 25.89 -25.94
C THR A 207 2.57 24.73 -25.03
N MET A 208 1.43 24.07 -25.31
CA MET A 208 1.09 22.72 -24.80
C MET A 208 0.34 21.91 -25.87
N LEU A 209 0.58 20.59 -25.92
CA LEU A 209 -0.07 19.61 -26.81
C LEU A 209 -0.60 18.44 -25.97
N LEU A 210 -1.85 17.99 -26.19
CA LEU A 210 -2.50 16.88 -25.49
C LEU A 210 -3.01 15.81 -26.47
N ALA A 211 -2.94 14.53 -26.08
CA ALA A 211 -3.62 13.42 -26.74
C ALA A 211 -4.59 12.73 -25.77
N MET A 212 -5.82 12.46 -26.23
CA MET A 212 -6.85 11.68 -25.51
C MET A 212 -7.39 10.56 -26.42
N GLY A 213 -7.72 9.40 -25.86
CA GLY A 213 -8.29 8.25 -26.60
C GLY A 213 -9.25 7.38 -25.76
N HIS A 214 -10.13 6.63 -26.43
CA HIS A 214 -11.27 5.86 -25.89
C HIS A 214 -11.25 4.40 -26.37
N ASP A 215 -11.39 3.40 -25.48
CA ASP A 215 -11.82 2.02 -25.85
C ASP A 215 -12.21 1.16 -24.63
N ASP A 216 -13.51 0.92 -24.44
CA ASP A 216 -14.12 0.10 -23.38
C ASP A 216 -14.30 -1.38 -23.83
N GLY A 217 -13.55 -2.31 -23.24
CA GLY A 217 -13.48 -3.73 -23.65
C GLY A 217 -14.78 -4.58 -23.58
N VAL A 218 -14.73 -5.79 -24.15
CA VAL A 218 -15.88 -6.71 -24.37
C VAL A 218 -16.18 -7.60 -23.15
N GLY A 219 -17.45 -7.98 -22.93
CA GLY A 219 -17.89 -8.94 -21.90
C GLY A 219 -18.73 -10.07 -22.47
N GLN A 220 -18.61 -11.28 -21.90
CA GLN A 220 -19.33 -12.49 -22.33
C GLN A 220 -19.84 -13.25 -21.09
N PHE A 221 -21.05 -13.79 -21.16
CA PHE A 221 -21.66 -14.61 -20.10
C PHE A 221 -22.39 -15.81 -20.73
N ASN A 222 -22.05 -17.03 -20.30
CA ASN A 222 -22.61 -18.29 -20.82
C ASN A 222 -22.64 -18.38 -22.35
N GLY A 223 -21.53 -18.02 -23.01
CA GLY A 223 -21.40 -18.07 -24.48
C GLY A 223 -21.97 -16.85 -25.21
N LEU A 224 -22.83 -16.03 -24.60
CA LEU A 224 -23.42 -14.84 -25.20
C LEU A 224 -22.58 -13.59 -24.95
N LYS A 225 -22.31 -12.80 -26.01
CA LYS A 225 -21.69 -11.48 -25.90
C LYS A 225 -22.68 -10.51 -25.26
N LEU A 226 -22.27 -9.87 -24.17
CA LEU A 226 -23.09 -8.90 -23.47
C LEU A 226 -23.07 -7.56 -24.21
N PRO A 227 -24.22 -6.84 -24.31
CA PRO A 227 -24.27 -5.50 -24.89
C PRO A 227 -23.30 -4.55 -24.18
N ARG A 228 -22.67 -3.65 -24.94
CA ARG A 228 -21.68 -2.68 -24.41
C ARG A 228 -22.23 -1.88 -23.21
N CYS A 229 -23.49 -1.46 -23.26
CA CYS A 229 -24.14 -0.74 -22.16
C CYS A 229 -24.22 -1.58 -20.87
N VAL A 230 -24.42 -2.90 -20.97
CA VAL A 230 -24.50 -3.81 -19.82
C VAL A 230 -23.12 -4.09 -19.23
N VAL A 231 -22.11 -4.29 -20.09
CA VAL A 231 -20.71 -4.46 -19.66
C VAL A 231 -20.18 -3.17 -19.03
N ALA A 232 -20.47 -2.04 -19.66
CA ALA A 232 -20.17 -0.72 -19.13
C ALA A 232 -20.90 -0.53 -17.81
N LEU A 233 -22.22 -0.74 -17.69
CA LEU A 233 -22.95 -0.57 -16.42
C LEU A 233 -22.42 -1.48 -15.29
N GLY A 234 -22.15 -2.76 -15.59
CA GLY A 234 -21.69 -3.74 -14.61
C GLY A 234 -20.23 -3.55 -14.17
N LYS A 235 -19.32 -3.23 -15.11
CA LYS A 235 -17.93 -2.90 -14.79
C LYS A 235 -17.79 -1.47 -14.25
N SER A 236 -18.57 -0.50 -14.72
CA SER A 236 -18.34 0.92 -14.43
C SER A 236 -18.89 1.40 -13.09
N ARG A 237 -19.95 0.81 -12.54
CA ARG A 237 -20.50 1.31 -11.27
C ARG A 237 -19.55 1.04 -10.12
N ASP A 238 -19.15 -0.21 -9.93
CA ASP A 238 -18.32 -0.61 -8.78
C ASP A 238 -17.27 -1.69 -9.14
N LEU A 239 -17.02 -2.02 -10.41
CA LEU A 239 -16.02 -3.04 -10.81
C LEU A 239 -16.19 -4.39 -10.07
N LEU A 240 -17.45 -4.78 -9.81
CA LEU A 240 -17.85 -5.98 -9.08
C LEU A 240 -17.42 -6.03 -7.60
N LEU A 241 -17.09 -4.88 -6.98
CA LEU A 241 -16.71 -4.77 -5.56
C LEU A 241 -17.71 -5.46 -4.63
N TRP A 242 -19.00 -5.29 -4.91
CA TRP A 242 -20.11 -5.86 -4.14
C TRP A 242 -19.99 -7.38 -3.99
N LYS A 243 -19.41 -8.07 -5.00
CA LYS A 243 -19.20 -9.51 -4.97
C LYS A 243 -18.14 -9.88 -3.93
N SER A 244 -17.04 -9.14 -3.89
CA SER A 244 -15.94 -9.34 -2.94
C SER A 244 -16.37 -9.03 -1.51
N TRP A 245 -17.16 -7.96 -1.29
CA TRP A 245 -17.77 -7.67 0.01
C TRP A 245 -18.70 -8.79 0.48
N ARG A 246 -19.54 -9.31 -0.43
CA ARG A 246 -20.44 -10.44 -0.15
C ARG A 246 -19.68 -11.73 0.15
N GLU A 247 -18.66 -12.05 -0.64
CA GLU A 247 -17.78 -13.20 -0.40
C GLU A 247 -17.12 -13.09 0.98
N MET A 248 -16.65 -11.90 1.35
CA MET A 248 -16.07 -11.60 2.66
C MET A 248 -17.09 -11.50 3.81
N GLN A 249 -18.38 -11.76 3.55
CA GLN A 249 -19.47 -11.72 4.54
C GLN A 249 -19.62 -10.36 5.25
N GLN A 250 -19.20 -9.27 4.61
CA GLN A 250 -19.25 -7.91 5.14
C GLN A 250 -20.20 -7.02 4.33
N LYS A 251 -20.66 -5.91 4.93
CA LYS A 251 -21.45 -4.89 4.23
C LYS A 251 -20.53 -3.80 3.71
N GLN A 252 -20.66 -3.47 2.42
CA GLN A 252 -19.92 -2.38 1.81
C GLN A 252 -20.28 -1.04 2.47
N PRO A 253 -19.29 -0.21 2.85
CA PRO A 253 -19.53 1.12 3.41
C PRO A 253 -20.17 2.06 2.37
N ILE A 254 -21.09 2.91 2.87
CA ILE A 254 -21.85 3.90 2.09
C ILE A 254 -20.94 5.01 1.58
#